data_AF-A0A2M7CEX5-F1
#
_entry.id   AF-A0A2M7CEX5-F1
#
_cell.length_a   1.000
_cell.length_b   1.000
_cell.length_c   1.000
_cell.angle_alpha   90.00
_cell.angle_beta   90.00
_cell.angle_gamma   90.00
#
_symmetry.space_group_name_H-M   'P 1'
#
loop_
_entity.id
_entity.type
_entity.pdbx_description
1 polymer ?
#
loop_
_entity_poly.entity_id
_entity_poly.type
_entity_poly.pdbx_seq_one_letter_code
_entity_poly.pdbx_strand_id
1 'polypeptide(L)' 'MHISSILDVSRAVSRRAERLVAKMKSKKILYNLKILEYLNRLSDVLYLLARYEEKKAGVKPKHPTYE' A
#
# COMPACT_ATOMS: atom_id res chain seq x y z
N MET A 1 -2.98 -15.30 12.52
CA MET A 1 -3.00 -13.83 12.60
C MET A 1 -1.64 -13.25 12.20
N HIS A 2 -1.21 -13.42 10.94
CA HIS A 2 0.12 -12.94 10.49
C HIS A 2 0.12 -12.35 9.07
N ILE A 3 -0.71 -12.86 8.16
CA ILE A 3 -0.67 -12.49 6.74
C ILE A 3 -1.15 -11.05 6.51
N SER A 4 -2.27 -10.64 7.10
CA SER A 4 -2.75 -9.24 7.00
C SER A 4 -1.70 -8.23 7.50
N SER A 5 -1.06 -8.50 8.63
CA SER A 5 -0.02 -7.63 9.18
C SER A 5 1.20 -7.51 8.26
N ILE A 6 1.62 -8.62 7.64
CA ILE A 6 2.70 -8.60 6.64
C ILE A 6 2.29 -7.77 5.43
N LEU A 7 1.06 -7.91 4.94
CA LEU A 7 0.54 -7.14 3.81
C LEU A 7 0.47 -5.64 4.11
N ASP A 8 0.09 -5.25 5.33
CA ASP A 8 0.12 -3.86 5.77
C ASP A 8 1.56 -3.30 5.87
N VAL A 9 2.53 -4.12 6.31
CA VAL A 9 3.96 -3.74 6.27
C VAL A 9 4.44 -3.59 4.82
N SER A 10 4.12 -4.53 3.93
CA SER A 10 4.43 -4.45 2.50
C SER A 10 3.82 -3.19 1.86
N ARG A 11 2.61 -2.79 2.28
CA ARG A 11 1.96 -1.55 1.84
C ARG A 11 2.73 -0.32 2.29
N ALA A 12 3.19 -0.29 3.54
CA ALA A 12 4.03 0.80 4.05
C ALA A 12 5.36 0.93 3.28
N VAL A 13 5.99 -0.21 2.96
CA VAL A 13 7.20 -0.26 2.11
C VAL A 13 6.92 0.26 0.70
N SER A 14 5.80 -0.15 0.10
CA SER A 14 5.38 0.31 -1.24
C SER A 14 5.16 1.83 -1.28
N ARG A 15 4.48 2.39 -0.27
CA ARG A 15 4.30 3.85 -0.14
C ARG A 15 5.62 4.59 0.10
N ARG A 16 6.60 3.97 0.78
CA ARG A 16 7.95 4.53 0.92
C ARG A 16 8.65 4.59 -0.45
N ALA A 17 8.58 3.52 -1.24
CA ALA A 17 9.11 3.50 -2.60
C ALA A 17 8.43 4.56 -3.48
N GLU A 18 7.11 4.69 -3.41
CA GLU A 18 6.34 5.72 -4.13
C GLU A 18 6.87 7.13 -3.84
N ARG A 19 7.09 7.49 -2.57
CA ARG A 19 7.66 8.80 -2.18
C ARG A 19 9.07 9.02 -2.74
N LEU A 20 9.91 7.99 -2.77
CA LEU A 20 11.25 8.09 -3.36
C LEU A 20 11.17 8.33 -4.87
N VAL A 21 10.31 7.59 -5.57
CA VAL A 21 10.09 7.76 -7.02
C VAL A 21 9.44 9.12 -7.33
N ALA A 22 8.54 9.62 -6.48
CA ALA A 22 7.99 10.97 -6.60
C ALA A 22 9.08 12.05 -6.48
N LYS A 23 10.05 11.87 -5.58
CA LYS A 23 11.24 12.73 -5.48
C LYS A 23 12.15 12.63 -6.70
N MET A 24 12.26 11.45 -7.32
CA MET A 24 12.96 11.28 -8.60
C MET A 24 12.23 12.01 -9.74
N LYS A 25 10.89 11.96 -9.76
CA LYS A 25 10.06 12.72 -10.71
C LYS A 25 10.28 14.22 -10.56
N SER A 26 10.28 14.76 -9.34
CA SER A 26 10.51 16.20 -9.13
C SER A 26 11.90 16.66 -9.56
N LYS A 27 12.91 15.78 -9.45
CA LYS A 27 14.27 16.01 -9.96
C LYS A 27 14.42 15.78 -11.48
N LYS A 28 13.34 15.46 -12.20
CA LYS A 28 13.35 15.14 -13.65
C LYS A 28 14.29 13.98 -14.04
N ILE A 29 14.59 13.08 -13.11
CA ILE A 29 15.44 11.89 -13.35
C ILE A 29 14.63 10.59 -13.54
N LEU A 30 13.30 10.69 -13.53
CA LEU A 30 12.39 9.57 -13.74
C LEU A 30 11.97 9.50 -15.22
N TYR A 31 12.42 8.48 -15.92
CA TYR A 31 12.10 8.30 -17.34
C TYR A 31 10.71 7.72 -17.60
N ASN A 32 10.18 6.91 -16.67
CA ASN A 32 8.89 6.22 -16.84
C ASN A 32 7.91 6.59 -15.73
N LEU A 33 6.91 7.40 -16.07
CA LEU A 33 5.86 7.83 -15.13
C LEU A 33 4.93 6.68 -14.70
N LYS A 34 4.82 5.61 -15.50
CA LYS A 34 3.98 4.44 -15.16
C LYS A 34 4.44 3.74 -13.88
N ILE A 35 5.69 3.94 -13.47
CA ILE A 35 6.22 3.41 -12.20
C ILE A 35 5.46 4.00 -11.00
N LEU A 36 5.15 5.31 -11.03
CA LEU A 36 4.38 5.96 -9.96
C LEU A 36 2.94 5.45 -9.91
N GLU A 37 2.30 5.32 -11.07
CA GLU A 37 0.95 4.77 -11.18
C GLU A 37 0.89 3.33 -10.67
N TYR A 38 1.88 2.51 -11.05
CA TYR A 38 2.01 1.13 -10.59
C TYR A 38 2.17 1.06 -9.06
N LEU A 39 3.07 1.85 -8.47
CA LEU A 39 3.29 1.85 -7.02
C LEU A 39 2.02 2.27 -6.25
N ASN A 40 1.28 3.26 -6.78
CA ASN A 40 0.01 3.65 -6.20
C ASN A 40 -1.00 2.49 -6.24
N ARG A 41 -1.17 1.82 -7.38
CA ARG A 41 -2.09 0.66 -7.50
C ARG A 41 -1.66 -0.54 -6.68
N LEU A 42 -0.36 -0.83 -6.61
CA LEU A 42 0.18 -1.89 -5.77
C LEU A 42 -0.20 -1.68 -4.31
N SER A 43 -0.13 -0.44 -3.83
CA SER A 43 -0.50 -0.14 -2.45
C SER A 43 -2.00 -0.35 -2.15
N ASP A 44 -2.88 -0.09 -3.12
CA ASP A 44 -4.31 -0.34 -3.02
C ASP A 44 -4.59 -1.86 -2.98
N VAL A 45 -3.90 -2.62 -3.84
CA VAL A 45 -3.99 -4.09 -3.87
C VAL A 45 -3.53 -4.70 -2.56
N LEU A 46 -2.41 -4.24 -1.99
CA LEU A 46 -1.90 -4.74 -0.71
C LEU A 46 -2.87 -4.46 0.44
N TYR A 47 -3.53 -3.30 0.45
CA TYR A 47 -4.61 -3.01 1.40
C TYR A 47 -5.79 -3.96 1.23
N LEU A 48 -6.26 -4.16 0.00
CA LEU A 48 -7.39 -5.04 -0.29
C LEU A 48 -7.10 -6.48 0.13
N LEU A 49 -5.90 -6.98 -0.14
CA LEU A 49 -5.45 -8.31 0.28
C LEU A 49 -5.39 -8.42 1.82
N ALA A 50 -4.91 -7.39 2.51
CA ALA A 50 -4.88 -7.39 3.98
C ALA A 50 -6.30 -7.52 4.57
N ARG A 51 -7.25 -6.74 4.04
CA ARG A 51 -8.66 -6.80 4.46
C ARG A 51 -9.34 -8.12 4.07
N TYR A 52 -8.98 -8.69 2.91
CA TYR A 52 -9.47 -10.00 2.49
C TYR A 52 -9.04 -11.10 3.45
N GLU A 53 -7.76 -11.10 3.85
CA GLU A 53 -7.22 -12.08 4.81
C GLU A 53 -7.83 -11.91 6.21
N GLU A 54 -8.06 -10.68 6.66
CA GLU A 54 -8.79 -10.42 7.91
C GLU A 54 -10.23 -10.95 7.87
N LYS A 55 -10.95 -10.69 6.77
CA LYS A 55 -12.31 -11.19 6.57
C LYS A 55 -12.34 -12.73 6.59
N LYS A 56 -11.39 -13.36 5.91
CA LYS A 56 -11.25 -14.83 5.90
C LYS A 56 -10.92 -15.40 7.29
N ALA A 57 -10.15 -14.65 8.08
CA ALA A 57 -9.82 -15.01 9.47
C ALA A 57 -10.93 -14.66 10.49
N GLY A 58 -12.09 -14.14 10.05
CA GLY A 58 -13.19 -13.77 10.94
C GLY A 58 -12.92 -12.54 11.81
N VAL A 59 -11.88 -11.76 11.49
CA VAL A 59 -11.52 -10.54 12.23
C VAL A 59 -12.48 -9.42 11.81
N LYS A 60 -13.16 -8.82 12.79
CA LYS A 60 -14.05 -7.67 12.52
C LYS A 60 -13.22 -6.47 12.05
N PRO A 61 -13.61 -5.79 10.96
CA PRO A 61 -12.89 -4.62 10.49
C PRO A 61 -12.91 -3.53 11.57
N LYS A 62 -11.72 -3.05 11.92
CA LYS A 62 -11.54 -1.92 12.83
C LYS A 62 -11.79 -0.65 12.02
N HIS A 63 -13.05 -0.22 11.95
CA HIS A 63 -13.38 1.09 11.40
C HIS A 63 -12.86 2.16 12.38
N PRO A 64 -12.19 3.22 11.90
CA PRO A 64 -11.90 4.35 12.76
C PRO A 64 -13.23 4.98 13.19
N THR A 65 -13.53 4.92 14.48
CA THR A 65 -14.61 5.70 15.07
C THR A 65 -14.15 7.15 15.06
N TYR A 66 -14.78 7.96 14.21
CA TYR A 66 -14.68 9.41 14.32
C TYR A 66 -15.84 9.82 15.24
N GLU A 67 -15.53 10.07 16.51
CA GLU A 67 -16.40 10.86 17.39
C GLU A 67 -16.34 12.34 16.99
#